data_AF-A0A972DPP1-F1
#
_entry.id   AF-A0A972DPP1-F1
#
_cell.length_a   1.000
_cell.length_b   1.000
_cell.length_c   1.000
_cell.angle_alpha   90.00
_cell.angle_beta   90.00
_cell.angle_gamma   90.00
#
_symmetry.space_group_name_H-M   'P 1'
#
loop_
_entity.id
_entity.type
_entity.pdbx_description
1 polymer ?
#
loop_
_entity_poly.entity_id
_entity_poly.type
_entity_poly.pdbx_seq_one_letter_code
_entity_poly.pdbx_strand_id
1 'polypeptide(L)'
;MKPVCKRSRALLSGLAAAAACLWPPAGGAHAAEQSAAPAEQESVKPLEWLQAQTPPDFAPDSTLPPLARWGWAMSFEVAKELADRWGYAVEFSGYVSEKVADEALANPGGRNGRCLALVAADPRKYRLGVLLDRQFPKDMPPEAYLRDARGEFLADKWNKKSLSPEMPDDCLQQAGQLSAAGLARLRTRCPIAIIQNGGEYGLNVLGWAQKYWQQDPRVVAAKGEIDWYRYISRQKAREQKAVADAVRAATPDRLLYVFYTCGGGTHRRGARETYHDDWSWDYSEMRVCADIATNEYYYHDYNSGWIGKDDMLTQALGAKGYELSFGMKNSYDYVCSGYKQDANDPALPVWDAAGPIDGNAKAFGDLRLYEGFLKCLYTEGMIGAVAGYFSYPKGGFDAAFSPDKPPQYLAQMVILGRVHALFSHQEAFLRRGDLLPGPKMHAKVTDQPAYEFPTGQANRRVLARKMPGERKWLITAWAADGVEGPAAVEIPELGPVTLQARAAGSVYTAALQDGKPVLRQVDAG
;
A
#
# COMPACT_ATOMS: atom_id res chain seq x y z
N MET A 1 -13.62 8.31 -32.50
CA MET A 1 -14.91 8.79 -33.06
C MET A 1 -15.57 9.71 -32.05
N LYS A 2 -16.02 10.88 -32.52
CA LYS A 2 -16.73 11.97 -31.81
C LYS A 2 -18.24 11.91 -32.23
N PRO A 3 -19.21 12.61 -31.60
CA PRO A 3 -19.18 14.05 -31.29
C PRO A 3 -19.78 14.44 -29.91
N VAL A 4 -19.31 15.48 -29.20
CA VAL A 4 -19.50 16.94 -29.41
C VAL A 4 -20.96 17.37 -29.58
N CYS A 5 -21.50 18.03 -28.55
CA CYS A 5 -22.46 19.12 -28.76
C CYS A 5 -22.27 20.19 -27.68
N LYS A 6 -21.89 21.40 -28.11
CA LYS A 6 -21.90 22.67 -27.35
C LYS A 6 -22.90 23.58 -28.07
N ARG A 7 -23.57 24.45 -27.28
CA ARG A 7 -24.35 25.69 -27.59
C ARG A 7 -25.79 25.58 -27.03
N SER A 8 -26.43 26.57 -26.39
CA SER A 8 -26.17 28.01 -26.23
C SER A 8 -27.18 28.65 -25.24
N ARG A 9 -26.78 29.79 -24.64
CA ARG A 9 -27.53 31.04 -24.32
C ARG A 9 -28.76 31.05 -23.38
N ALA A 10 -28.55 31.66 -22.21
CA ALA A 10 -29.09 32.92 -21.68
C ALA A 10 -30.62 33.27 -21.70
N LEU A 11 -31.08 33.61 -20.47
CA LEU A 11 -32.03 34.67 -20.05
C LEU A 11 -33.50 34.62 -20.50
N LEU A 12 -34.41 34.46 -19.53
CA LEU A 12 -35.57 35.35 -19.32
C LEU A 12 -36.22 35.17 -17.94
N SER A 13 -36.60 36.32 -17.40
CA SER A 13 -37.22 36.71 -16.13
C SER A 13 -38.69 36.28 -15.90
N GLY A 14 -39.10 36.22 -14.62
CA GLY A 14 -40.32 36.92 -14.16
C GLY A 14 -41.49 36.10 -13.59
N LEU A 15 -41.70 36.24 -12.27
CA LEU A 15 -42.96 36.49 -11.53
C LEU A 15 -44.24 35.63 -11.75
N ALA A 16 -44.73 35.04 -10.64
CA ALA A 16 -46.12 35.12 -10.11
C ALA A 16 -46.23 34.20 -8.87
N ALA A 17 -46.39 34.72 -7.65
CA ALA A 17 -47.62 35.21 -7.00
C ALA A 17 -48.43 34.11 -6.30
N ALA A 18 -48.68 34.35 -5.02
CA ALA A 18 -49.31 33.49 -4.04
C ALA A 18 -50.84 33.39 -4.22
N ALA A 19 -51.42 32.29 -3.72
CA ALA A 19 -52.81 32.25 -3.29
C ALA A 19 -52.94 31.31 -2.07
N ALA A 20 -53.40 31.88 -0.97
CA ALA A 20 -53.71 31.20 0.28
C ALA A 20 -55.15 30.68 0.26
N CYS A 21 -55.40 29.54 0.90
CA CYS A 21 -56.72 29.15 1.39
C CYS A 21 -56.63 28.73 2.86
N LEU A 22 -57.50 29.34 3.65
CA LEU A 22 -57.65 29.26 5.11
C LEU A 22 -58.62 28.15 5.52
N TRP A 23 -58.39 27.53 6.69
CA TRP A 23 -59.35 27.22 7.80
C TRP A 23 -58.76 26.19 8.79
N PRO A 24 -59.26 26.06 10.04
CA PRO A 24 -59.54 27.05 11.09
C PRO A 24 -58.84 26.67 12.44
N PRO A 25 -58.99 27.44 13.54
CA PRO A 25 -58.16 27.32 14.75
C PRO A 25 -58.84 26.58 15.92
N ALA A 26 -58.05 25.97 16.81
CA ALA A 26 -58.12 26.14 18.28
C ALA A 26 -57.31 25.10 19.05
N GLY A 27 -56.49 25.58 20.00
CA GLY A 27 -56.35 24.96 21.32
C GLY A 27 -55.08 24.17 21.61
N GLY A 28 -54.30 24.65 22.58
CA GLY A 28 -53.34 23.83 23.32
C GLY A 28 -51.94 24.40 23.40
N ALA A 29 -51.72 25.36 24.29
CA ALA A 29 -50.39 25.77 24.71
C ALA A 29 -49.69 24.58 25.40
N HIS A 30 -48.67 24.03 24.75
CA HIS A 30 -47.63 23.24 25.42
C HIS A 30 -46.34 24.04 25.41
N ALA A 31 -45.76 24.17 26.60
CA ALA A 31 -44.49 24.82 26.85
C ALA A 31 -43.45 24.40 25.82
N ALA A 32 -42.83 25.39 25.17
CA ALA A 32 -41.65 25.17 24.36
C ALA A 32 -40.57 24.59 25.27
N GLU A 33 -40.33 23.28 25.17
CA GLU A 33 -39.03 22.72 25.54
C GLU A 33 -38.01 23.51 24.72
N GLN A 34 -37.23 24.34 25.43
CA GLN A 34 -36.02 24.92 24.89
C GLN A 34 -35.16 23.74 24.43
N SER A 35 -35.17 23.51 23.12
CA SER A 35 -34.20 22.65 22.46
C SER A 35 -32.83 23.08 22.97
N ALA A 36 -32.18 22.20 23.73
CA ALA A 36 -30.82 22.43 24.18
C ALA A 36 -30.00 22.77 22.93
N ALA A 37 -29.25 23.88 23.00
CA ALA A 37 -28.29 24.20 21.96
C ALA A 37 -27.45 22.93 21.69
N PRO A 38 -27.20 22.54 20.43
CA PRO A 38 -26.37 21.39 20.15
C PRO A 38 -25.06 21.61 20.89
N ALA A 39 -24.71 20.68 21.79
CA ALA A 39 -23.43 20.72 22.47
C ALA A 39 -22.35 20.90 21.39
N GLU A 40 -21.47 21.90 21.57
CA GLU A 40 -20.32 22.07 20.68
C GLU A 40 -19.62 20.71 20.62
N GLN A 41 -19.70 20.05 19.46
CA GLN A 41 -19.02 18.79 19.24
C GLN A 41 -17.53 19.11 19.32
N GLU A 42 -16.90 18.66 20.41
CA GLU A 42 -15.47 18.83 20.65
C GLU A 42 -14.72 18.24 19.45
N SER A 43 -14.07 19.09 18.67
CA SER A 43 -13.26 18.68 17.53
C SER A 43 -11.80 18.58 17.93
N VAL A 44 -11.13 17.51 17.52
CA VAL A 44 -9.70 17.26 17.81
C VAL A 44 -8.88 17.30 16.54
N LYS A 45 -7.58 17.59 16.68
CA LYS A 45 -6.59 17.44 15.61
C LYS A 45 -6.00 16.01 15.58
N PRO A 46 -5.40 15.59 14.45
CA PRO A 46 -4.79 14.26 14.34
C PRO A 46 -3.80 13.91 15.45
N LEU A 47 -2.95 14.86 15.86
CA LEU A 47 -1.97 14.64 16.92
C LEU A 47 -2.65 14.34 18.26
N GLU A 48 -3.62 15.16 18.65
CA GLU A 48 -4.37 15.01 19.90
C GLU A 48 -5.12 13.67 19.92
N TRP A 49 -5.76 13.33 18.80
CA TRP A 49 -6.46 12.06 18.65
C TRP A 49 -5.53 10.86 18.75
N LEU A 50 -4.38 10.87 18.07
CA LEU A 50 -3.36 9.81 18.17
C LEU A 50 -2.85 9.67 19.60
N GLN A 51 -2.60 10.79 20.27
CA GLN A 51 -2.08 10.79 21.64
C GLN A 51 -3.06 10.17 22.63
N ALA A 52 -4.37 10.40 22.42
CA ALA A 52 -5.45 9.84 23.21
C ALA A 52 -5.68 8.34 23.00
N GLN A 53 -5.20 7.75 21.90
CA GLN A 53 -5.34 6.31 21.68
C GLN A 53 -4.34 5.50 22.53
N THR A 54 -4.74 4.31 22.94
CA THR A 54 -3.81 3.32 23.51
C THR A 54 -2.79 2.91 22.45
N PRO A 55 -1.48 3.12 22.69
CA PRO A 55 -0.45 2.71 21.76
C PRO A 55 -0.31 1.18 21.78
N PRO A 56 0.00 0.55 20.64
CA PRO A 56 0.28 -0.88 20.62
C PRO A 56 1.60 -1.22 21.32
N ASP A 57 1.67 -2.42 21.88
CA ASP A 57 2.87 -2.94 22.54
C ASP A 57 3.73 -3.77 21.57
N PHE A 58 4.92 -3.27 21.26
CA PHE A 58 5.89 -3.94 20.38
C PHE A 58 6.76 -4.90 21.18
N ALA A 59 7.13 -6.03 20.58
CA ALA A 59 8.11 -6.93 21.16
C ALA A 59 9.44 -6.18 21.38
N PRO A 60 10.07 -6.28 22.57
CA PRO A 60 11.20 -5.44 22.96
C PRO A 60 12.43 -5.58 22.05
N ASP A 61 12.62 -6.77 21.48
CA ASP A 61 13.74 -7.09 20.58
C ASP A 61 13.31 -7.28 19.12
N SER A 62 12.15 -6.73 18.75
CA SER A 62 11.67 -6.77 17.36
C SER A 62 12.69 -6.16 16.40
N THR A 63 12.95 -6.86 15.30
CA THR A 63 13.79 -6.38 14.20
C THR A 63 12.99 -6.15 12.93
N LEU A 64 11.66 -6.15 13.02
CA LEU A 64 10.80 -5.80 11.89
C LEU A 64 11.16 -4.38 11.38
N PRO A 65 11.22 -4.19 10.04
CA PRO A 65 11.43 -2.87 9.49
C PRO A 65 10.27 -1.94 9.92
N PRO A 66 10.55 -0.67 10.25
CA PRO A 66 9.51 0.28 10.60
C PRO A 66 8.56 0.47 9.44
N LEU A 67 7.27 0.67 9.73
CA LEU A 67 6.26 1.04 8.75
C LEU A 67 6.62 2.35 8.05
N ALA A 68 6.15 2.54 6.83
CA ALA A 68 6.39 3.76 6.08
C ALA A 68 5.07 4.34 5.57
N ARG A 69 5.14 5.54 5.01
CA ARG A 69 4.00 6.19 4.36
C ARG A 69 4.44 6.79 3.04
N TRP A 70 3.51 6.90 2.12
CA TRP A 70 3.71 7.57 0.84
C TRP A 70 2.56 8.55 0.58
N GLY A 71 2.88 9.73 0.04
CA GLY A 71 1.92 10.80 -0.24
C GLY A 71 2.39 12.17 0.29
N TRP A 72 1.47 13.13 0.37
CA TRP A 72 1.77 14.43 0.98
C TRP A 72 2.05 14.29 2.46
N ALA A 73 3.13 14.91 2.92
CA ALA A 73 3.61 14.82 4.29
C ALA A 73 2.60 15.31 5.34
N MET A 74 2.51 14.60 6.47
CA MET A 74 1.84 15.11 7.67
C MET A 74 2.76 16.11 8.38
N SER A 75 2.24 16.86 9.37
CA SER A 75 3.06 17.69 10.24
C SER A 75 4.19 16.90 10.92
N PHE A 76 5.27 17.59 11.32
CA PHE A 76 6.41 16.93 11.98
C PHE A 76 5.97 16.22 13.26
N GLU A 77 5.06 16.84 14.00
CA GLU A 77 4.54 16.40 15.28
C GLU A 77 3.79 15.08 15.14
N VAL A 78 2.95 14.96 14.10
CA VAL A 78 2.28 13.70 13.79
C VAL A 78 3.28 12.64 13.32
N ALA A 79 4.22 12.98 12.44
CA ALA A 79 5.26 12.04 12.01
C ALA A 79 6.12 11.53 13.19
N LYS A 80 6.42 12.40 14.15
CA LYS A 80 7.12 12.04 15.39
C LYS A 80 6.27 11.13 16.27
N GLU A 81 4.99 11.45 16.48
CA GLU A 81 4.07 10.62 17.28
C GLU A 81 3.95 9.20 16.69
N LEU A 82 3.79 9.10 15.36
CA LEU A 82 3.75 7.83 14.64
C LEU A 82 5.05 7.02 14.83
N ALA A 83 6.21 7.68 14.81
CA ALA A 83 7.49 7.04 15.06
C ALA A 83 7.73 6.67 16.53
N ASP A 84 7.18 7.46 17.47
CA ASP A 84 7.33 7.20 18.90
C ASP A 84 6.51 6.00 19.38
N ARG A 85 5.30 5.83 18.83
CA ARG A 85 4.27 4.95 19.44
C ARG A 85 3.61 3.96 18.50
N TRP A 86 3.75 4.13 17.19
CA TRP A 86 2.96 3.37 16.20
C TRP A 86 3.82 2.52 15.24
N GLY A 87 5.14 2.48 15.46
CA GLY A 87 6.06 1.64 14.68
C GLY A 87 6.42 2.19 13.30
N TYR A 88 6.17 3.48 13.03
CA TYR A 88 6.51 4.11 11.76
C TYR A 88 7.93 4.67 11.72
N ALA A 89 8.47 4.78 10.52
CA ALA A 89 9.64 5.59 10.25
C ALA A 89 9.29 7.07 10.36
N VAL A 90 10.28 7.89 10.74
CA VAL A 90 10.18 9.35 10.67
C VAL A 90 10.09 9.72 9.19
N GLU A 91 8.95 10.26 8.80
CA GLU A 91 8.68 10.63 7.41
C GLU A 91 9.43 11.90 7.00
N PHE A 92 10.39 11.77 6.09
CA PHE A 92 10.94 12.88 5.33
C PHE A 92 9.98 13.26 4.18
N SER A 93 9.63 14.54 4.08
CA SER A 93 8.70 15.04 3.07
C SER A 93 9.36 15.23 1.71
N GLY A 94 8.69 14.77 0.66
CA GLY A 94 9.04 15.02 -0.74
C GLY A 94 10.14 14.11 -1.27
N TYR A 95 10.33 14.16 -2.59
CA TYR A 95 11.40 13.45 -3.29
C TYR A 95 12.77 14.06 -2.96
N VAL A 96 13.69 13.23 -2.48
CA VAL A 96 15.00 13.67 -1.97
C VAL A 96 15.98 13.92 -3.11
N SER A 97 15.79 15.05 -3.81
CA SER A 97 16.81 15.61 -4.70
C SER A 97 17.97 16.20 -3.90
N GLU A 98 19.10 16.48 -4.55
CA GLU A 98 20.23 17.19 -3.91
C GLU A 98 19.78 18.53 -3.32
N LYS A 99 19.01 19.31 -4.09
CA LYS A 99 18.44 20.58 -3.62
C LYS A 99 17.58 20.43 -2.36
N VAL A 100 16.68 19.44 -2.35
CA VAL A 100 15.78 19.21 -1.20
C VAL A 100 16.59 18.77 0.03
N ALA A 101 17.64 17.98 -0.16
CA ALA A 101 18.54 17.60 0.91
C ALA A 101 19.29 18.81 1.47
N ASP A 102 19.87 19.65 0.62
CA ASP A 102 20.59 20.86 1.02
C ASP A 102 19.68 21.85 1.76
N GLU A 103 18.45 22.06 1.27
CA GLU A 103 17.45 22.92 1.95
C GLU A 103 17.11 22.40 3.35
N ALA A 104 16.95 21.08 3.52
CA ALA A 104 16.67 20.49 4.82
C ALA A 104 17.86 20.60 5.79
N LEU A 105 19.09 20.46 5.27
CA LEU A 105 20.33 20.58 6.06
C LEU A 105 20.60 22.04 6.46
N ALA A 106 20.29 23.00 5.59
CA ALA A 106 20.46 24.43 5.84
C ALA A 106 19.37 25.02 6.77
N ASN A 107 18.22 24.36 6.89
CA ASN A 107 17.09 24.81 7.72
C ASN A 107 16.73 23.78 8.81
N PRO A 108 17.51 23.67 9.90
CA PRO A 108 17.25 22.71 10.97
C PRO A 108 15.92 22.94 11.71
N GLY A 109 15.36 24.15 11.65
CA GLY A 109 14.05 24.48 12.21
C GLY A 109 12.86 24.10 11.32
N GLY A 110 13.09 23.89 10.02
CA GLY A 110 12.08 23.43 9.07
C GLY A 110 11.66 21.98 9.33
N ARG A 111 10.49 21.58 8.81
CA ARG A 111 9.92 20.23 9.01
C ARG A 111 10.95 19.11 8.79
N ASN A 112 11.58 19.09 7.60
CA ASN A 112 12.56 18.06 7.25
C ASN A 112 13.85 18.18 8.08
N GLY A 113 14.32 19.40 8.38
CA GLY A 113 15.47 19.60 9.27
C GLY A 113 15.23 19.04 10.68
N ARG A 114 14.02 19.20 11.22
CA ARG A 114 13.59 18.60 12.49
C ARG A 114 13.53 17.07 12.42
N CYS A 115 13.07 16.49 11.31
CA CYS A 115 13.14 15.03 11.09
C CYS A 115 14.58 14.52 11.13
N LEU A 116 15.51 15.18 10.43
CA LEU A 116 16.93 14.80 10.43
C LEU A 116 17.55 14.93 11.82
N ALA A 117 17.24 16.01 12.55
CA ALA A 117 17.71 16.22 13.91
C ALA A 117 17.20 15.15 14.88
N LEU A 118 15.93 14.76 14.77
CA LEU A 118 15.32 13.71 15.59
C LEU A 118 16.03 12.36 15.39
N VAL A 119 16.26 11.97 14.13
CA VAL A 119 16.96 10.72 13.79
C VAL A 119 18.43 10.78 14.22
N ALA A 120 19.10 11.91 14.03
CA ALA A 120 20.49 12.05 14.44
C ALA A 120 20.69 11.99 15.97
N ALA A 121 19.69 12.41 16.74
CA ALA A 121 19.74 12.36 18.21
C ALA A 121 19.63 10.93 18.76
N ASP A 122 18.81 10.08 18.13
CA ASP A 122 18.71 8.65 18.48
C ASP A 122 18.35 7.79 17.25
N PRO A 123 19.35 7.40 16.45
CA PRO A 123 19.13 6.63 15.22
C PRO A 123 18.77 5.16 15.46
N ARG A 124 18.83 4.69 16.72
CA ARG A 124 18.36 3.36 17.10
C ARG A 124 16.85 3.35 17.27
N LYS A 125 16.32 4.36 17.95
CA LYS A 125 14.87 4.55 18.14
C LYS A 125 14.21 5.08 16.86
N TYR A 126 14.71 6.18 16.31
CA TYR A 126 14.10 6.84 15.17
C TYR A 126 14.75 6.39 13.88
N ARG A 127 13.94 5.92 12.94
CA ARG A 127 14.39 5.42 11.63
C ARG A 127 13.90 6.35 10.55
N LEU A 128 14.78 6.90 9.71
CA LEU A 128 14.38 7.81 8.64
C LEU A 128 13.77 7.04 7.46
N GLY A 129 12.57 7.47 7.04
CA GLY A 129 11.94 7.04 5.79
C GLY A 129 11.94 8.16 4.76
N VAL A 130 12.34 7.86 3.52
CA VAL A 130 12.47 8.85 2.44
C VAL A 130 11.83 8.39 1.13
N LEU A 131 11.48 9.36 0.28
CA LEU A 131 11.11 9.13 -1.11
C LEU A 131 12.31 9.41 -2.02
N LEU A 132 12.68 8.46 -2.86
CA LEU A 132 13.78 8.61 -3.82
C LEU A 132 13.43 9.64 -4.90
N ASP A 133 14.38 10.48 -5.28
CA ASP A 133 14.22 11.34 -6.45
C ASP A 133 14.23 10.54 -7.76
N ARG A 134 13.49 11.02 -8.76
CA ARG A 134 13.15 10.25 -9.98
C ARG A 134 13.64 10.94 -11.24
N GLN A 135 14.85 11.50 -11.17
CA GLN A 135 15.38 12.35 -12.24
C GLN A 135 16.09 11.55 -13.32
N PHE A 136 15.90 12.02 -14.56
CA PHE A 136 16.75 11.67 -15.70
C PHE A 136 17.63 12.88 -16.06
N PRO A 137 18.75 12.67 -16.77
CA PRO A 137 19.55 13.76 -17.32
C PRO A 137 18.70 14.66 -18.22
N LYS A 138 18.95 15.99 -18.17
CA LYS A 138 18.20 16.95 -19.00
C LYS A 138 18.61 16.89 -20.47
N ASP A 139 19.90 16.70 -20.73
CA ASP A 139 20.50 16.75 -22.07
C ASP A 139 20.79 15.33 -22.59
N MET A 140 19.76 14.48 -22.64
CA MET A 140 19.90 13.13 -23.18
C MET A 140 20.05 13.12 -24.72
N PRO A 141 20.85 12.20 -25.28
CA PRO A 141 21.03 12.09 -26.72
C PRO A 141 19.73 11.61 -27.41
N PRO A 142 19.56 11.85 -28.73
CA PRO A 142 18.38 11.42 -29.49
C PRO A 142 18.04 9.92 -29.32
N GLU A 143 19.03 9.07 -29.11
CA GLU A 143 18.91 7.62 -28.95
C GLU A 143 18.11 7.22 -27.70
N ALA A 144 18.09 8.08 -26.67
CA ALA A 144 17.32 7.89 -25.44
C ALA A 144 15.80 7.99 -25.66
N TYR A 145 15.37 8.49 -26.82
CA TYR A 145 13.97 8.73 -27.14
C TYR A 145 13.49 7.85 -28.29
N LEU A 146 12.18 7.62 -28.32
CA LEU A 146 11.52 6.92 -29.41
C LEU A 146 11.47 7.77 -30.68
N ARG A 147 11.72 7.13 -31.83
CA ARG A 147 11.60 7.74 -33.16
C ARG A 147 10.79 6.85 -34.09
N ASP A 148 9.93 7.42 -34.92
CA ASP A 148 9.19 6.67 -35.93
C ASP A 148 10.11 6.21 -37.08
N ALA A 149 9.56 5.49 -38.06
CA ALA A 149 10.31 5.04 -39.24
C ALA A 149 10.87 6.18 -40.12
N ARG A 150 10.40 7.42 -39.96
CA ARG A 150 10.90 8.62 -40.64
C ARG A 150 11.97 9.34 -39.81
N GLY A 151 12.27 8.84 -38.61
CA GLY A 151 13.21 9.44 -37.67
C GLY A 151 12.61 10.56 -36.81
N GLU A 152 11.29 10.78 -36.87
CA GLU A 152 10.62 11.82 -36.09
C GLU A 152 10.40 11.36 -34.64
N PHE A 153 10.61 12.25 -33.66
CA PHE A 153 10.37 11.90 -32.26
C PHE A 153 8.90 11.59 -32.00
N LEU A 154 8.66 10.51 -31.26
CA LEU A 154 7.32 10.18 -30.78
C LEU A 154 7.01 10.92 -29.49
N ALA A 155 5.85 11.56 -29.47
CA ALA A 155 5.29 12.20 -28.29
C ALA A 155 4.19 11.33 -27.67
N ASP A 156 4.11 11.35 -26.35
CA ASP A 156 2.96 10.83 -25.61
C ASP A 156 2.12 12.00 -25.06
N LYS A 157 1.13 11.68 -24.21
CA LYS A 157 0.22 12.68 -23.62
C LYS A 157 0.95 13.76 -22.81
N TRP A 158 2.09 13.42 -22.21
CA TRP A 158 2.79 14.24 -21.22
C TRP A 158 4.15 14.71 -21.70
N ASN A 159 4.77 13.99 -22.63
CA ASN A 159 6.13 14.24 -23.10
C ASN A 159 6.18 14.47 -24.61
N LYS A 160 6.88 15.52 -25.02
CA LYS A 160 7.18 15.79 -26.44
C LYS A 160 8.13 14.76 -27.06
N LYS A 161 8.89 14.04 -26.22
CA LYS A 161 9.78 12.96 -26.60
C LYS A 161 9.63 11.84 -25.57
N SER A 162 9.04 10.73 -25.97
CA SER A 162 8.88 9.56 -25.09
C SER A 162 10.19 8.78 -24.98
N LEU A 163 10.49 8.26 -23.79
CA LEU A 163 11.69 7.48 -23.54
C LEU A 163 11.67 6.14 -24.29
N SER A 164 12.83 5.75 -24.82
CA SER A 164 13.02 4.48 -25.50
C SER A 164 13.42 3.37 -24.53
N PRO A 165 12.86 2.14 -24.66
CA PRO A 165 13.39 0.95 -23.98
C PRO A 165 14.86 0.66 -24.32
N GLU A 166 15.32 1.15 -25.48
CA GLU A 166 16.70 1.04 -25.97
C GLU A 166 17.55 2.28 -25.65
N MET A 167 17.19 3.03 -24.60
CA MET A 167 17.97 4.17 -24.12
C MET A 167 19.40 3.75 -23.76
N PRO A 168 20.44 4.55 -24.08
CA PRO A 168 21.83 4.21 -23.77
C PRO A 168 22.09 4.00 -22.26
N ASP A 169 22.99 3.08 -21.92
CA ASP A 169 23.33 2.76 -20.53
C ASP A 169 23.87 3.97 -19.76
N ASP A 170 24.65 4.85 -20.41
CA ASP A 170 25.18 6.07 -19.78
C ASP A 170 24.06 6.98 -19.24
N CYS A 171 22.93 7.06 -19.95
CA CYS A 171 21.77 7.81 -19.47
C CYS A 171 21.15 7.17 -18.23
N LEU A 172 21.09 5.83 -18.20
CA LEU A 172 20.56 5.07 -17.06
C LEU A 172 21.47 5.21 -15.82
N GLN A 173 22.79 5.12 -16.02
CA GLN A 173 23.77 5.32 -14.96
C GLN A 173 23.69 6.74 -14.39
N GLN A 174 23.59 7.75 -15.26
CA GLN A 174 23.45 9.13 -14.82
C GLN A 174 22.11 9.38 -14.12
N ALA A 175 21.00 8.76 -14.57
CA ALA A 175 19.72 8.80 -13.85
C ALA A 175 19.87 8.21 -12.43
N GLY A 176 20.56 7.06 -12.30
CA GLY A 176 20.85 6.47 -10.99
C GLY A 176 21.67 7.39 -10.08
N GLN A 177 22.72 8.04 -10.61
CA GLN A 177 23.53 9.00 -9.87
C GLN A 177 22.71 10.20 -9.38
N LEU A 178 21.87 10.78 -10.25
CA LEU A 178 20.98 11.90 -9.91
C LEU A 178 19.98 11.51 -8.82
N SER A 179 19.34 10.34 -8.95
CA SER A 179 18.41 9.81 -7.96
C SER A 179 19.05 9.60 -6.58
N ALA A 180 20.32 9.16 -6.54
CA ALA A 180 21.01 8.85 -5.29
C ALA A 180 21.72 10.07 -4.66
N ALA A 181 21.90 11.17 -5.38
CA ALA A 181 22.68 12.33 -4.93
C ALA A 181 22.14 12.93 -3.62
N GLY A 182 20.82 13.15 -3.54
CA GLY A 182 20.21 13.68 -2.31
C GLY A 182 20.30 12.73 -1.13
N LEU A 183 20.27 11.41 -1.37
CA LEU A 183 20.46 10.41 -0.31
C LEU A 183 21.87 10.47 0.27
N ALA A 184 22.89 10.57 -0.59
CA ALA A 184 24.28 10.71 -0.16
C ALA A 184 24.48 11.98 0.69
N ARG A 185 23.83 13.09 0.32
CA ARG A 185 23.82 14.32 1.13
C ARG A 185 23.20 14.11 2.50
N LEU A 186 21.99 13.57 2.58
CA LEU A 186 21.31 13.33 3.85
C LEU A 186 22.07 12.37 4.77
N ARG A 187 22.70 11.33 4.20
CA ARG A 187 23.45 10.32 4.96
C ARG A 187 24.64 10.90 5.74
N THR A 188 25.16 12.05 5.34
CA THR A 188 26.19 12.77 6.12
C THR A 188 25.71 13.22 7.50
N ARG A 189 24.38 13.32 7.70
CA ARG A 189 23.76 13.77 8.95
C ARG A 189 23.22 12.62 9.80
N CYS A 190 22.57 11.64 9.19
CA CYS A 190 21.96 10.50 9.89
C CYS A 190 21.74 9.30 8.95
N PRO A 191 21.61 8.06 9.47
CA PRO A 191 21.33 6.90 8.65
C PRO A 191 19.92 6.95 8.04
N ILE A 192 19.77 6.35 6.86
CA ILE A 192 18.50 6.24 6.14
C ILE A 192 18.03 4.80 6.21
N ALA A 193 16.85 4.55 6.78
CA ALA A 193 16.38 3.19 7.04
C ALA A 193 15.53 2.63 5.88
N ILE A 194 14.49 3.37 5.48
CA ILE A 194 13.55 2.94 4.43
C ILE A 194 13.61 3.93 3.27
N ILE A 195 13.89 3.43 2.07
CA ILE A 195 13.95 4.22 0.85
C ILE A 195 12.87 3.71 -0.09
N GLN A 196 11.88 4.54 -0.34
CA GLN A 196 10.81 4.24 -1.27
C GLN A 196 11.12 4.85 -2.63
N ASN A 197 11.29 4.02 -3.64
CA ASN A 197 11.37 4.47 -5.03
C ASN A 197 10.02 5.07 -5.47
N GLY A 198 8.93 4.43 -5.04
CA GLY A 198 7.54 4.79 -5.29
C GLY A 198 7.13 4.76 -6.77
N GLY A 199 7.93 4.15 -7.65
CA GLY A 199 7.44 3.57 -8.90
C GLY A 199 6.98 4.54 -9.97
N GLU A 200 6.45 3.95 -11.05
CA GLU A 200 5.70 4.66 -12.10
C GLU A 200 6.40 5.87 -12.75
N TYR A 201 7.72 5.79 -12.93
CA TYR A 201 8.49 6.77 -13.70
C TYR A 201 9.44 6.06 -14.68
N GLY A 202 10.02 6.79 -15.63
CA GLY A 202 10.88 6.21 -16.67
C GLY A 202 10.06 5.40 -17.68
N LEU A 203 10.52 4.20 -18.03
CA LEU A 203 9.75 3.29 -18.89
C LEU A 203 8.40 2.95 -18.26
N ASN A 204 7.35 3.08 -19.06
CA ASN A 204 5.97 2.84 -18.64
C ASN A 204 5.59 1.36 -18.76
N VAL A 205 4.32 1.04 -18.49
CA VAL A 205 3.75 -0.31 -18.62
C VAL A 205 3.20 -0.59 -20.02
N LEU A 206 2.98 -1.86 -20.33
CA LEU A 206 2.63 -2.33 -21.66
C LEU A 206 1.31 -1.75 -22.19
N GLY A 207 0.24 -1.79 -21.40
CA GLY A 207 -1.08 -1.30 -21.83
C GLY A 207 -1.15 0.19 -22.13
N TRP A 208 -0.17 0.96 -21.68
CA TRP A 208 -0.07 2.37 -22.01
C TRP A 208 0.85 2.63 -23.20
N ALA A 209 2.07 2.08 -23.14
CA ALA A 209 3.17 2.56 -23.99
C ALA A 209 3.48 1.67 -25.21
N GLN A 210 2.92 0.45 -25.29
CA GLN A 210 3.20 -0.47 -26.40
C GLN A 210 2.96 0.14 -27.77
N LYS A 211 1.86 0.89 -27.95
CA LYS A 211 1.52 1.56 -29.21
C LYS A 211 2.58 2.56 -29.69
N TYR A 212 3.37 3.13 -28.79
CA TYR A 212 4.47 4.02 -29.15
C TYR A 212 5.74 3.22 -29.44
N TRP A 213 6.03 2.19 -28.64
CA TRP A 213 7.19 1.31 -28.86
C TRP A 213 7.14 0.59 -30.21
N GLN A 214 5.96 0.17 -30.66
CA GLN A 214 5.75 -0.49 -31.95
C GLN A 214 6.08 0.38 -33.17
N GLN A 215 6.18 1.71 -32.98
CA GLN A 215 6.47 2.65 -34.07
C GLN A 215 7.98 2.88 -34.26
N ASP A 216 8.84 2.53 -33.29
CA ASP A 216 10.30 2.68 -33.40
C ASP A 216 10.95 1.39 -33.94
N PRO A 217 11.50 1.41 -35.18
CA PRO A 217 12.10 0.22 -35.78
C PRO A 217 13.24 -0.38 -34.96
N ARG A 218 13.97 0.43 -34.17
CA ARG A 218 15.05 -0.07 -33.30
C ARG A 218 14.49 -0.91 -32.16
N VAL A 219 13.38 -0.46 -31.58
CA VAL A 219 12.70 -1.17 -30.48
C VAL A 219 12.09 -2.46 -31.00
N VAL A 220 11.44 -2.42 -32.17
CA VAL A 220 10.89 -3.62 -32.82
C VAL A 220 12.01 -4.62 -33.16
N ALA A 221 13.14 -4.15 -33.70
CA ALA A 221 14.28 -5.00 -34.00
C ALA A 221 14.92 -5.58 -32.72
N ALA A 222 15.10 -4.78 -31.68
CA ALA A 222 15.69 -5.21 -30.40
C ALA A 222 14.79 -6.22 -29.66
N LYS A 223 13.47 -6.05 -29.71
CA LYS A 223 12.52 -7.05 -29.21
C LYS A 223 12.70 -8.39 -29.93
N GLY A 224 12.87 -8.35 -31.26
CA GLY A 224 12.97 -9.54 -32.09
C GLY A 224 11.75 -10.44 -31.91
N GLU A 225 11.96 -11.73 -31.65
CA GLU A 225 10.89 -12.72 -31.43
C GLU A 225 10.38 -12.80 -29.98
N ILE A 226 10.99 -12.06 -29.03
CA ILE A 226 10.56 -12.07 -27.62
C ILE A 226 9.19 -11.40 -27.51
N ASP A 227 8.29 -11.88 -26.66
CA ASP A 227 7.03 -11.18 -26.42
C ASP A 227 7.25 -9.80 -25.78
N TRP A 228 6.28 -8.89 -25.97
CA TRP A 228 6.40 -7.52 -25.46
C TRP A 228 6.53 -7.44 -23.94
N TYR A 229 5.83 -8.31 -23.22
CA TYR A 229 5.79 -8.27 -21.76
C TYR A 229 7.17 -8.60 -21.17
N ARG A 230 7.79 -9.68 -21.64
CA ARG A 230 9.13 -10.08 -21.22
C ARG A 230 10.20 -9.09 -21.65
N TYR A 231 10.15 -8.61 -22.90
CA TYR A 231 11.11 -7.61 -23.40
C TYR A 231 11.07 -6.33 -22.56
N ILE A 232 9.88 -5.79 -22.28
CA ILE A 232 9.75 -4.56 -21.49
C ILE A 232 10.07 -4.79 -20.01
N SER A 233 9.76 -5.96 -19.45
CA SER A 233 10.20 -6.30 -18.08
C SER A 233 11.72 -6.30 -17.96
N ARG A 234 12.44 -6.84 -18.95
CA ARG A 234 13.91 -6.78 -19.02
C ARG A 234 14.44 -5.36 -19.13
N GLN A 235 13.85 -4.55 -20.01
CA GLN A 235 14.30 -3.17 -20.19
C GLN A 235 13.99 -2.30 -18.97
N LYS A 236 12.85 -2.54 -18.30
CA LYS A 236 12.55 -1.90 -17.03
C LYS A 236 13.52 -2.31 -15.94
N ALA A 237 13.87 -3.59 -15.85
CA ALA A 237 14.86 -4.08 -14.91
C ALA A 237 16.24 -3.46 -15.18
N ARG A 238 16.64 -3.31 -16.46
CA ARG A 238 17.88 -2.60 -16.83
C ARG A 238 17.90 -1.17 -16.32
N GLU A 239 16.83 -0.41 -16.57
CA GLU A 239 16.69 0.98 -16.09
C GLU A 239 16.74 1.05 -14.55
N GLN A 240 15.92 0.27 -13.87
CA GLN A 240 15.73 0.40 -12.43
C GLN A 240 16.86 -0.24 -11.63
N LYS A 241 17.59 -1.20 -12.20
CA LYS A 241 18.80 -1.73 -11.59
C LYS A 241 19.90 -0.67 -11.50
N ALA A 242 20.08 0.18 -12.52
CA ALA A 242 21.05 1.27 -12.46
C ALA A 242 20.76 2.24 -11.30
N VAL A 243 19.48 2.54 -11.08
CA VAL A 243 19.02 3.33 -9.93
C VAL A 243 19.25 2.58 -8.61
N ALA A 244 18.85 1.32 -8.53
CA ALA A 244 19.00 0.50 -7.33
C ALA A 244 20.47 0.37 -6.90
N ASP A 245 21.38 0.16 -7.85
CA ASP A 245 22.81 0.04 -7.59
C ASP A 245 23.39 1.36 -7.06
N ALA A 246 22.99 2.51 -7.62
CA ALA A 246 23.41 3.82 -7.12
C ALA A 246 22.86 4.11 -5.71
N VAL A 247 21.59 3.77 -5.44
CA VAL A 247 20.99 3.87 -4.10
C VAL A 247 21.75 3.01 -3.11
N ARG A 248 22.05 1.76 -3.48
CA ARG A 248 22.84 0.81 -2.68
C ARG A 248 24.21 1.35 -2.33
N ALA A 249 24.89 1.95 -3.30
CA ALA A 249 26.20 2.56 -3.09
C ALA A 249 26.13 3.80 -2.18
N ALA A 250 25.10 4.64 -2.34
CA ALA A 250 24.92 5.82 -1.50
C ALA A 250 24.52 5.47 -0.05
N THR A 251 23.76 4.38 0.13
CA THR A 251 23.15 3.96 1.41
C THR A 251 23.35 2.45 1.69
N PRO A 252 24.61 1.98 1.86
CA PRO A 252 24.92 0.59 2.13
C PRO A 252 24.41 0.09 3.50
N ASP A 253 24.12 0.99 4.44
CA ASP A 253 23.61 0.72 5.78
C ASP A 253 22.08 0.83 5.91
N ARG A 254 21.37 1.00 4.79
CA ARG A 254 19.89 1.03 4.78
C ARG A 254 19.31 -0.31 5.25
N LEU A 255 18.07 -0.28 5.74
CA LEU A 255 17.32 -1.50 6.01
C LEU A 255 16.67 -2.03 4.73
N LEU A 256 15.91 -1.18 4.02
CA LEU A 256 15.20 -1.57 2.81
C LEU A 256 15.19 -0.46 1.76
N TYR A 257 15.48 -0.85 0.52
CA TYR A 257 15.06 -0.14 -0.69
C TYR A 257 13.87 -0.87 -1.32
N VAL A 258 12.73 -0.18 -1.37
CA VAL A 258 11.45 -0.73 -1.85
C VAL A 258 11.00 -0.05 -3.15
N PHE A 259 10.48 -0.83 -4.09
CA PHE A 259 10.02 -0.36 -5.39
C PHE A 259 8.51 -0.55 -5.56
N TYR A 260 7.79 0.43 -6.12
CA TYR A 260 6.35 0.34 -6.33
C TYR A 260 6.01 -0.01 -7.80
N THR A 261 5.35 -1.12 -8.11
CA THR A 261 5.40 -2.41 -7.40
C THR A 261 6.49 -3.29 -8.00
N CYS A 262 7.10 -4.15 -7.19
CA CYS A 262 8.16 -5.10 -7.58
C CYS A 262 7.97 -6.41 -6.79
N GLY A 263 6.76 -6.96 -6.85
CA GLY A 263 6.40 -8.24 -6.24
C GLY A 263 5.86 -9.21 -7.27
N GLY A 264 5.24 -10.30 -6.82
CA GLY A 264 4.73 -11.36 -7.68
C GLY A 264 3.54 -10.97 -8.58
N GLY A 265 3.09 -9.72 -8.47
CA GLY A 265 2.05 -9.09 -9.28
C GLY A 265 0.66 -9.34 -8.73
N THR A 266 0.13 -8.36 -8.00
CA THR A 266 -1.24 -8.36 -7.46
C THR A 266 -2.29 -8.75 -8.51
N HIS A 267 -2.13 -8.25 -9.74
CA HIS A 267 -3.13 -8.41 -10.79
C HIS A 267 -3.04 -9.74 -11.54
N ARG A 268 -2.01 -10.54 -11.26
CA ARG A 268 -1.65 -11.75 -12.02
C ARG A 268 -2.85 -12.68 -12.24
N ARG A 269 -3.04 -13.11 -13.50
CA ARG A 269 -4.04 -14.11 -13.91
C ARG A 269 -3.41 -15.22 -14.76
N GLY A 270 -3.77 -16.47 -14.49
CA GLY A 270 -3.31 -17.63 -15.24
C GLY A 270 -1.94 -18.16 -14.82
N ALA A 271 -1.44 -19.14 -15.57
CA ALA A 271 -0.15 -19.78 -15.32
C ALA A 271 1.03 -18.83 -15.58
N ARG A 272 2.22 -19.19 -15.11
CA ARG A 272 3.47 -18.43 -15.28
C ARG A 272 3.75 -18.00 -16.73
N GLU A 273 3.28 -18.78 -17.70
CA GLU A 273 3.44 -18.55 -19.14
C GLU A 273 2.39 -17.58 -19.73
N THR A 274 1.33 -17.26 -18.99
CA THR A 274 0.19 -16.43 -19.46
C THR A 274 0.11 -15.09 -18.73
N TYR A 275 1.24 -14.56 -18.27
CA TYR A 275 1.30 -13.28 -17.58
C TYR A 275 0.87 -12.16 -18.55
N HIS A 276 -0.39 -11.78 -18.48
CA HIS A 276 -1.03 -10.84 -19.40
C HIS A 276 -1.66 -9.68 -18.64
N ASP A 277 -0.86 -9.00 -17.81
CA ASP A 277 -1.28 -7.75 -17.21
C ASP A 277 -0.46 -6.60 -17.77
N ASP A 278 -1.17 -5.80 -18.56
CA ASP A 278 -0.76 -4.55 -19.17
C ASP A 278 -0.25 -3.48 -18.18
N TRP A 279 -0.39 -3.72 -16.87
CA TRP A 279 -0.14 -2.79 -15.77
C TRP A 279 0.87 -3.31 -14.73
N SER A 280 1.82 -4.16 -15.14
CA SER A 280 2.94 -4.59 -14.27
C SER A 280 4.18 -5.02 -15.07
N TRP A 281 5.24 -5.43 -14.38
CA TRP A 281 6.44 -6.04 -14.95
C TRP A 281 6.72 -7.39 -14.29
N ASP A 282 7.40 -8.29 -14.99
CA ASP A 282 7.65 -9.63 -14.49
C ASP A 282 8.65 -9.58 -13.32
N TYR A 283 8.21 -10.08 -12.17
CA TYR A 283 9.04 -10.23 -10.98
C TYR A 283 10.34 -11.00 -11.26
N SER A 284 10.30 -11.95 -12.20
CA SER A 284 11.48 -12.75 -12.56
C SER A 284 12.64 -11.90 -13.08
N GLU A 285 12.35 -10.78 -13.73
CA GLU A 285 13.32 -9.83 -14.24
C GLU A 285 13.51 -8.68 -13.21
N MET A 286 12.43 -8.18 -12.61
CA MET A 286 12.44 -6.99 -11.74
C MET A 286 13.03 -7.21 -10.35
N ARG A 287 13.09 -8.45 -9.82
CA ARG A 287 13.54 -8.72 -8.44
C ARG A 287 14.93 -8.19 -8.09
N VAL A 288 15.77 -7.87 -9.07
CA VAL A 288 17.10 -7.27 -8.87
C VAL A 288 17.04 -5.79 -8.45
N CYS A 289 15.90 -5.13 -8.69
CA CYS A 289 15.69 -3.70 -8.53
C CYS A 289 15.26 -3.28 -7.12
N ALA A 290 14.93 -4.21 -6.24
CA ALA A 290 14.51 -3.94 -4.87
C ALA A 290 15.19 -4.91 -3.89
N ASP A 291 15.17 -4.60 -2.60
CA ASP A 291 15.72 -5.51 -1.57
C ASP A 291 14.71 -6.57 -1.12
N ILE A 292 13.42 -6.33 -1.40
CA ILE A 292 12.30 -7.19 -0.98
C ILE A 292 11.16 -7.09 -2.01
N ALA A 293 10.31 -8.12 -2.08
CA ALA A 293 9.10 -8.05 -2.88
C ALA A 293 8.11 -7.03 -2.32
N THR A 294 7.39 -6.37 -3.22
CA THR A 294 6.47 -5.28 -2.90
C THR A 294 5.26 -5.30 -3.84
N ASN A 295 4.10 -5.58 -3.30
CA ASN A 295 2.83 -5.56 -4.03
C ASN A 295 1.97 -4.37 -3.59
N GLU A 296 0.86 -4.18 -4.30
CA GLU A 296 -0.17 -3.21 -3.94
C GLU A 296 -1.47 -3.90 -3.60
N TYR A 297 -2.14 -3.42 -2.55
CA TYR A 297 -3.43 -3.93 -2.11
C TYR A 297 -4.30 -2.75 -1.69
N TYR A 298 -5.03 -2.20 -2.66
CA TYR A 298 -5.90 -1.04 -2.45
C TYR A 298 -7.35 -1.42 -2.65
N TYR A 299 -8.16 -1.23 -1.61
CA TYR A 299 -9.57 -1.58 -1.65
C TYR A 299 -10.31 -1.00 -2.86
N HIS A 300 -10.96 -1.88 -3.65
CA HIS A 300 -11.67 -1.56 -4.89
C HIS A 300 -10.84 -0.89 -6.01
N ASP A 301 -9.52 -1.00 -5.96
CA ASP A 301 -8.66 -0.63 -7.08
C ASP A 301 -8.21 -1.88 -7.84
N TYR A 302 -8.81 -2.12 -9.02
CA TYR A 302 -8.60 -3.32 -9.84
C TYR A 302 -8.95 -4.67 -9.15
N ASN A 303 -9.70 -4.63 -8.05
CA ASN A 303 -10.17 -5.80 -7.29
C ASN A 303 -11.63 -5.66 -6.83
N SER A 304 -12.21 -6.75 -6.32
CA SER A 304 -13.60 -6.76 -5.84
C SER A 304 -13.76 -6.40 -4.35
N GLY A 305 -12.71 -5.92 -3.69
CA GLY A 305 -12.73 -5.59 -2.26
C GLY A 305 -12.37 -6.80 -1.39
N TRP A 306 -13.04 -6.95 -0.23
CA TRP A 306 -12.77 -8.02 0.74
C TRP A 306 -13.27 -9.39 0.29
N ILE A 307 -14.31 -9.42 -0.55
CA ILE A 307 -14.96 -10.62 -1.05
C ILE A 307 -15.17 -10.55 -2.57
N GLY A 308 -15.65 -11.64 -3.17
CA GLY A 308 -15.94 -11.75 -4.59
C GLY A 308 -14.84 -12.46 -5.39
N LYS A 309 -15.05 -12.58 -6.70
CA LYS A 309 -14.16 -13.37 -7.58
C LYS A 309 -12.72 -12.85 -7.65
N ASP A 310 -12.55 -11.56 -7.38
CA ASP A 310 -11.30 -10.83 -7.51
C ASP A 310 -10.90 -10.16 -6.21
N ASP A 311 -11.22 -10.78 -5.07
CA ASP A 311 -10.93 -10.21 -3.76
C ASP A 311 -9.43 -10.03 -3.50
N MET A 312 -9.10 -9.10 -2.62
CA MET A 312 -7.73 -8.69 -2.35
C MET A 312 -6.86 -9.81 -1.78
N LEU A 313 -7.40 -10.69 -0.93
CA LEU A 313 -6.60 -11.79 -0.35
C LEU A 313 -6.27 -12.85 -1.40
N THR A 314 -7.21 -13.18 -2.27
CA THR A 314 -6.95 -14.05 -3.43
C THR A 314 -5.90 -13.45 -4.36
N GLN A 315 -5.91 -12.13 -4.57
CA GLN A 315 -4.84 -11.48 -5.34
C GLN A 315 -3.48 -11.54 -4.63
N ALA A 316 -3.45 -11.30 -3.31
CA ALA A 316 -2.24 -11.37 -2.51
C ALA A 316 -1.57 -12.73 -2.56
N LEU A 317 -2.34 -13.81 -2.35
CA LEU A 317 -1.81 -15.17 -2.37
C LEU A 317 -1.38 -15.63 -3.77
N GLY A 318 -2.02 -15.08 -4.81
CA GLY A 318 -1.58 -15.19 -6.20
C GLY A 318 -0.16 -14.64 -6.41
N ALA A 319 0.10 -13.42 -5.95
CA ALA A 319 1.41 -12.79 -6.01
C ALA A 319 2.45 -13.53 -5.13
N LYS A 320 2.08 -13.85 -3.88
CA LYS A 320 2.95 -14.52 -2.92
C LYS A 320 3.50 -15.85 -3.43
N GLY A 321 2.66 -16.68 -4.05
CA GLY A 321 3.13 -17.95 -4.61
C GLY A 321 4.20 -17.77 -5.70
N TYR A 322 4.12 -16.70 -6.49
CA TYR A 322 5.17 -16.40 -7.48
C TYR A 322 6.49 -16.01 -6.81
N GLU A 323 6.43 -15.17 -5.79
CA GLU A 323 7.59 -14.74 -5.00
C GLU A 323 8.30 -15.93 -4.33
N LEU A 324 7.51 -16.84 -3.75
CA LEU A 324 8.01 -18.06 -3.13
C LEU A 324 8.72 -18.95 -4.16
N SER A 325 8.29 -18.97 -5.42
CA SER A 325 8.98 -19.72 -6.50
C SER A 325 10.40 -19.21 -6.77
N PHE A 326 10.73 -17.99 -6.33
CA PHE A 326 12.09 -17.41 -6.38
C PHE A 326 12.75 -17.33 -4.99
N GLY A 327 12.18 -17.97 -3.98
CA GLY A 327 12.72 -17.98 -2.61
C GLY A 327 12.47 -16.69 -1.81
N MET A 328 11.67 -15.75 -2.33
CA MET A 328 11.33 -14.54 -1.60
C MET A 328 10.17 -14.82 -0.63
N LYS A 329 10.51 -15.10 0.63
CA LYS A 329 9.52 -15.42 1.68
C LYS A 329 8.79 -14.21 2.24
N ASN A 330 9.40 -13.04 2.18
CA ASN A 330 8.91 -11.84 2.83
C ASN A 330 8.59 -10.73 1.83
N SER A 331 7.61 -9.91 2.17
CA SER A 331 7.24 -8.71 1.40
C SER A 331 7.15 -7.47 2.27
N TYR A 332 7.21 -6.31 1.62
CA TYR A 332 6.95 -5.00 2.20
C TYR A 332 5.94 -4.25 1.32
N ASP A 333 4.65 -4.46 1.59
CA ASP A 333 3.60 -4.14 0.62
C ASP A 333 3.01 -2.73 0.80
N TYR A 334 2.37 -2.23 -0.24
CA TYR A 334 1.59 -0.99 -0.22
C TYR A 334 0.14 -1.34 0.09
N VAL A 335 -0.38 -0.88 1.22
CA VAL A 335 -1.69 -1.30 1.73
C VAL A 335 -2.62 -0.10 1.93
N CYS A 336 -3.88 -0.24 1.51
CA CYS A 336 -4.87 0.82 1.67
C CYS A 336 -6.29 0.26 1.74
N SER A 337 -7.06 0.70 2.73
CA SER A 337 -8.50 0.38 2.85
C SER A 337 -9.40 1.27 1.99
N GLY A 338 -8.82 2.09 1.12
CA GLY A 338 -9.52 3.03 0.26
C GLY A 338 -8.90 4.42 0.35
N TYR A 339 -8.79 5.10 -0.79
CA TYR A 339 -8.16 6.42 -0.89
C TYR A 339 -8.81 7.35 -1.93
N LYS A 340 -9.55 6.81 -2.90
CA LYS A 340 -10.14 7.58 -4.00
C LYS A 340 -11.39 8.31 -3.53
N GLN A 341 -11.20 9.49 -2.94
CA GLN A 341 -12.30 10.43 -2.69
C GLN A 341 -12.75 11.04 -4.02
N ASP A 342 -14.06 11.09 -4.30
CA ASP A 342 -14.58 11.89 -5.41
C ASP A 342 -14.29 13.36 -5.10
N ALA A 343 -13.68 14.08 -6.04
CA ALA A 343 -13.39 15.50 -5.89
C ALA A 343 -14.65 16.37 -5.67
N ASN A 344 -15.82 15.84 -6.04
CA ASN A 344 -17.12 16.47 -5.83
C ASN A 344 -17.79 16.05 -4.51
N ASP A 345 -17.21 15.11 -3.74
CA ASP A 345 -17.76 14.71 -2.46
C ASP A 345 -17.60 15.84 -1.43
N PRO A 346 -18.71 16.31 -0.81
CA PRO A 346 -18.63 17.38 0.16
C PRO A 346 -17.90 17.00 1.46
N ALA A 347 -17.73 15.71 1.80
CA ALA A 347 -17.24 15.30 3.11
C ALA A 347 -15.94 14.49 3.07
N LEU A 348 -15.09 14.65 4.10
CA LEU A 348 -13.97 13.76 4.34
C LEU A 348 -14.51 12.39 4.78
N PRO A 349 -14.05 11.28 4.20
CA PRO A 349 -14.44 9.95 4.64
C PRO A 349 -13.99 9.72 6.09
N VAL A 350 -14.96 9.53 6.98
CA VAL A 350 -14.75 9.17 8.39
C VAL A 350 -15.07 7.71 8.60
N TRP A 351 -14.43 7.11 9.59
CA TRP A 351 -14.75 5.76 10.04
C TRP A 351 -15.63 5.80 11.29
N ASP A 352 -16.68 4.98 11.30
CA ASP A 352 -17.58 4.79 12.44
C ASP A 352 -17.52 3.32 12.88
N ALA A 353 -16.86 3.08 14.01
CA ALA A 353 -16.68 1.73 14.56
C ALA A 353 -17.98 1.13 15.11
N ALA A 354 -18.97 1.97 15.47
CA ALA A 354 -20.28 1.54 15.96
C ALA A 354 -21.25 1.19 14.82
N GLY A 355 -20.95 1.63 13.59
CA GLY A 355 -21.70 1.30 12.40
C GLY A 355 -21.70 -0.21 12.09
N PRO A 356 -22.70 -0.70 11.34
CA PRO A 356 -22.72 -2.07 10.84
C PRO A 356 -21.53 -2.33 9.90
N ILE A 357 -21.06 -3.57 9.85
CA ILE A 357 -20.03 -3.98 8.88
C ILE A 357 -20.66 -4.04 7.49
N ASP A 358 -20.07 -3.33 6.54
CA ASP A 358 -20.36 -3.47 5.12
C ASP A 358 -19.12 -4.03 4.38
N GLY A 359 -19.18 -5.32 4.05
CA GLY A 359 -18.12 -6.01 3.32
C GLY A 359 -17.99 -5.61 1.85
N ASN A 360 -18.93 -4.82 1.32
CA ASN A 360 -18.98 -4.38 -0.09
C ASN A 360 -19.11 -2.85 -0.22
N ALA A 361 -18.69 -2.08 0.79
CA ALA A 361 -18.70 -0.63 0.74
C ALA A 361 -17.92 -0.14 -0.50
N LYS A 362 -18.39 0.88 -1.23
CA LYS A 362 -17.86 1.18 -2.58
C LYS A 362 -16.55 1.97 -2.62
N ALA A 363 -16.30 2.86 -1.67
CA ALA A 363 -15.18 3.81 -1.73
C ALA A 363 -14.12 3.57 -0.66
N PHE A 364 -14.55 3.16 0.54
CA PHE A 364 -13.70 2.87 1.69
C PHE A 364 -14.22 1.60 2.34
N GLY A 365 -13.34 0.64 2.56
CA GLY A 365 -13.68 -0.61 3.21
C GLY A 365 -13.83 -0.42 4.72
N ASP A 366 -14.62 -1.29 5.34
CA ASP A 366 -14.71 -1.36 6.79
C ASP A 366 -13.34 -1.65 7.41
N LEU A 367 -12.91 -0.83 8.37
CA LEU A 367 -11.58 -0.95 8.93
C LEU A 367 -11.40 -2.18 9.83
N ARG A 368 -12.48 -2.79 10.32
CA ARG A 368 -12.41 -4.10 10.99
C ARG A 368 -11.99 -5.16 9.97
N LEU A 369 -12.58 -5.17 8.77
CA LEU A 369 -12.20 -6.12 7.72
C LEU A 369 -10.78 -5.86 7.21
N TYR A 370 -10.36 -4.59 7.15
CA TYR A 370 -8.98 -4.23 6.85
C TYR A 370 -7.98 -4.81 7.86
N GLU A 371 -8.28 -4.76 9.17
CA GLU A 371 -7.45 -5.40 10.20
C GLU A 371 -7.27 -6.90 9.96
N GLY A 372 -8.37 -7.60 9.66
CA GLY A 372 -8.33 -9.03 9.36
C GLY A 372 -7.54 -9.36 8.09
N PHE A 373 -7.70 -8.55 7.05
CA PHE A 373 -6.89 -8.64 5.82
C PHE A 373 -5.40 -8.44 6.11
N LEU A 374 -5.03 -7.41 6.88
CA LEU A 374 -3.63 -7.17 7.26
C LEU A 374 -3.04 -8.35 8.04
N LYS A 375 -3.79 -8.96 8.97
CA LYS A 375 -3.34 -10.16 9.68
C LYS A 375 -3.08 -11.32 8.73
N CYS A 376 -3.90 -11.47 7.67
CA CYS A 376 -3.63 -12.45 6.62
C CYS A 376 -2.34 -12.12 5.84
N LEU A 377 -2.11 -10.85 5.50
CA LEU A 377 -0.87 -10.41 4.83
C LEU A 377 0.39 -10.71 5.65
N TYR A 378 0.37 -10.45 6.95
CA TYR A 378 1.50 -10.83 7.82
C TYR A 378 1.66 -12.36 7.84
N THR A 379 0.58 -13.12 7.96
CA THR A 379 0.65 -14.59 7.94
C THR A 379 1.13 -15.16 6.60
N GLU A 380 0.87 -14.53 5.45
CA GLU A 380 1.50 -14.98 4.20
C GLU A 380 3.00 -14.64 4.13
N GLY A 381 3.44 -13.56 4.77
CA GLY A 381 4.87 -13.22 4.90
C GLY A 381 5.23 -11.74 4.88
N MET A 382 4.25 -10.83 4.90
CA MET A 382 4.53 -9.39 5.03
C MET A 382 5.27 -9.11 6.35
N ILE A 383 6.34 -8.30 6.30
CA ILE A 383 7.14 -7.93 7.49
C ILE A 383 7.08 -6.44 7.83
N GLY A 384 6.38 -5.67 7.01
CA GLY A 384 6.18 -4.23 7.14
C GLY A 384 5.41 -3.75 5.92
N ALA A 385 5.01 -2.49 5.91
CA ALA A 385 4.19 -1.97 4.82
C ALA A 385 4.33 -0.45 4.66
N VAL A 386 4.00 0.02 3.46
CA VAL A 386 3.71 1.43 3.19
C VAL A 386 2.22 1.65 3.41
N ALA A 387 1.86 2.47 4.40
CA ALA A 387 0.50 2.91 4.63
C ALA A 387 0.05 3.85 3.51
N GLY A 388 -1.08 3.50 2.90
CA GLY A 388 -1.67 4.26 1.80
C GLY A 388 -2.74 5.26 2.25
N TYR A 389 -2.61 6.49 1.76
CA TYR A 389 -3.73 7.38 1.50
C TYR A 389 -3.32 8.33 0.36
N PHE A 390 -3.57 7.86 -0.86
CA PHE A 390 -2.96 8.40 -2.08
C PHE A 390 -3.76 9.53 -2.72
N SER A 391 -4.54 10.25 -1.91
CA SER A 391 -5.25 11.47 -2.28
C SER A 391 -5.00 12.51 -1.20
N TYR A 392 -4.97 13.79 -1.59
CA TYR A 392 -4.83 14.85 -0.61
C TYR A 392 -6.18 15.01 0.10
N PRO A 393 -6.26 14.78 1.43
CA PRO A 393 -7.53 14.84 2.12
C PRO A 393 -8.08 16.26 2.06
N LYS A 394 -9.40 16.38 1.92
CA LYS A 394 -10.08 17.67 2.04
C LYS A 394 -9.76 18.30 3.40
N GLY A 395 -9.34 19.57 3.39
CA GLY A 395 -8.88 20.28 4.59
C GLY A 395 -7.42 20.01 4.97
N GLY A 396 -6.74 19.08 4.29
CA GLY A 396 -5.36 18.69 4.58
C GLY A 396 -5.25 17.70 5.74
N PHE A 397 -4.03 17.19 5.94
CA PHE A 397 -3.76 16.18 6.95
C PHE A 397 -3.84 16.69 8.39
N ASP A 398 -3.94 18.00 8.62
CA ASP A 398 -4.06 18.61 9.96
C ASP A 398 -5.49 19.13 10.26
N ALA A 399 -6.47 18.80 9.41
CA ALA A 399 -7.86 19.19 9.62
C ALA A 399 -8.44 18.59 10.92
N ALA A 400 -9.25 19.36 11.65
CA ALA A 400 -9.93 18.91 12.85
C ALA A 400 -11.16 18.04 12.52
N PHE A 401 -11.52 17.12 13.42
CA PHE A 401 -12.61 16.16 13.25
C PHE A 401 -13.20 15.73 14.60
N SER A 402 -14.35 15.03 14.58
CA SER A 402 -14.98 14.49 15.78
C SER A 402 -14.18 13.29 16.31
N PRO A 403 -13.83 13.21 17.60
CA PRO A 403 -12.93 12.18 18.15
C PRO A 403 -13.46 10.75 18.01
N ASP A 404 -14.78 10.57 17.98
CA ASP A 404 -15.49 9.30 17.77
C ASP A 404 -15.57 8.89 16.28
N LYS A 405 -15.29 9.82 15.36
CA LYS A 405 -15.36 9.62 13.90
C LYS A 405 -14.07 10.09 13.23
N PRO A 406 -12.94 9.41 13.49
CA PRO A 406 -11.67 9.79 12.89
C PRO A 406 -11.69 9.64 11.36
N PRO A 407 -10.87 10.41 10.63
CA PRO A 407 -10.66 10.23 9.21
C PRO A 407 -10.18 8.80 8.89
N GLN A 408 -10.72 8.23 7.82
CA GLN A 408 -10.36 6.90 7.32
C GLN A 408 -8.84 6.71 7.16
N TYR A 409 -8.12 7.74 6.70
CA TYR A 409 -6.66 7.67 6.53
C TYR A 409 -5.91 7.50 7.86
N LEU A 410 -6.39 8.13 8.93
CA LEU A 410 -5.68 8.14 10.21
C LEU A 410 -5.96 6.83 10.96
N ALA A 411 -7.21 6.39 10.94
CA ALA A 411 -7.61 5.14 11.57
C ALA A 411 -6.97 3.92 10.90
N GLN A 412 -6.86 3.88 9.56
CA GLN A 412 -6.18 2.76 8.90
C GLN A 412 -4.68 2.69 9.22
N MET A 413 -4.01 3.81 9.48
CA MET A 413 -2.62 3.85 9.94
C MET A 413 -2.47 3.29 11.37
N VAL A 414 -3.37 3.69 12.27
CA VAL A 414 -3.42 3.15 13.63
C VAL A 414 -3.61 1.62 13.63
N ILE A 415 -4.51 1.12 12.78
CA ILE A 415 -4.76 -0.32 12.65
C ILE A 415 -3.53 -1.05 12.10
N LEU A 416 -2.87 -0.51 11.08
CA LEU A 416 -1.64 -1.08 10.58
C LEU A 416 -0.54 -1.14 11.65
N GLY A 417 -0.38 -0.07 12.44
CA GLY A 417 0.55 -0.04 13.58
C GLY A 417 0.25 -1.12 14.63
N ARG A 418 -1.03 -1.34 14.95
CA ARG A 418 -1.47 -2.38 15.89
C ARG A 418 -1.19 -3.80 15.37
N VAL A 419 -1.51 -4.07 14.10
CA VAL A 419 -1.22 -5.37 13.50
C VAL A 419 0.30 -5.58 13.41
N HIS A 420 1.07 -4.56 13.04
CA HIS A 420 2.53 -4.65 13.01
C HIS A 420 3.12 -5.00 14.38
N ALA A 421 2.63 -4.38 15.45
CA ALA A 421 3.04 -4.70 16.81
C ALA A 421 2.66 -6.12 17.23
N LEU A 422 1.43 -6.56 16.95
CA LEU A 422 1.00 -7.95 17.18
C LEU A 422 1.99 -8.95 16.56
N PHE A 423 2.36 -8.72 15.31
CA PHE A 423 3.25 -9.61 14.57
C PHE A 423 4.74 -9.43 14.89
N SER A 424 5.14 -8.35 15.56
CA SER A 424 6.48 -8.22 16.13
C SER A 424 6.76 -9.29 17.19
N HIS A 425 5.74 -9.71 17.96
CA HIS A 425 5.84 -10.85 18.88
C HIS A 425 5.89 -12.20 18.17
N GLN A 426 5.54 -12.25 16.88
CA GLN A 426 5.51 -13.46 16.05
C GLN A 426 6.59 -13.45 14.96
N GLU A 427 7.57 -12.55 15.05
CA GLU A 427 8.56 -12.30 13.99
C GLU A 427 9.34 -13.56 13.56
N ALA A 428 9.60 -14.49 14.50
CA ALA A 428 10.23 -15.77 14.19
C ALA A 428 9.43 -16.56 13.14
N PHE A 429 8.10 -16.53 13.19
CA PHE A 429 7.23 -17.14 12.19
C PHE A 429 7.29 -16.44 10.84
N LEU A 430 7.39 -15.12 10.83
CA LEU A 430 7.49 -14.35 9.60
C LEU A 430 8.80 -14.64 8.86
N ARG A 431 9.93 -14.67 9.58
CA ARG A 431 11.26 -14.82 8.97
C ARG A 431 11.62 -16.25 8.63
N ARG A 432 11.28 -17.19 9.52
CA ARG A 432 11.75 -18.60 9.40
C ARG A 432 10.65 -19.55 8.99
N GLY A 433 9.39 -19.17 9.17
CA GLY A 433 8.26 -20.04 8.91
C GLY A 433 8.06 -20.26 7.42
N ASP A 434 7.45 -21.39 7.11
CA ASP A 434 6.99 -21.69 5.78
C ASP A 434 5.48 -21.50 5.72
N LEU A 435 5.02 -20.68 4.78
CA LEU A 435 3.61 -20.58 4.44
C LEU A 435 3.15 -21.92 3.90
N LEU A 436 2.13 -22.50 4.51
CA LEU A 436 1.63 -23.81 4.10
C LEU A 436 0.80 -23.68 2.82
N PRO A 437 0.96 -24.62 1.87
CA PRO A 437 0.34 -24.53 0.55
C PRO A 437 -1.20 -24.66 0.56
N GLY A 438 -1.76 -25.28 1.60
CA GLY A 438 -3.16 -25.72 1.59
C GLY A 438 -3.39 -26.89 0.62
N PRO A 439 -4.57 -27.53 0.65
CA PRO A 439 -4.86 -28.73 -0.15
C PRO A 439 -5.40 -28.43 -1.56
N LYS A 440 -5.68 -27.16 -1.89
CA LYS A 440 -6.30 -26.76 -3.16
C LYS A 440 -5.32 -25.95 -4.01
N MET A 441 -5.50 -26.00 -5.33
CA MET A 441 -4.84 -25.06 -6.25
C MET A 441 -5.49 -23.68 -6.16
N HIS A 442 -4.70 -22.65 -6.45
CA HIS A 442 -5.17 -21.27 -6.42
C HIS A 442 -6.25 -21.03 -7.48
N ALA A 443 -7.29 -20.27 -7.12
CA ALA A 443 -8.48 -20.10 -7.94
C ALA A 443 -8.23 -19.36 -9.27
N LYS A 444 -7.17 -18.54 -9.34
CA LYS A 444 -6.83 -17.74 -10.52
C LYS A 444 -5.50 -18.09 -11.18
N VAL A 445 -4.60 -18.67 -10.42
CA VAL A 445 -3.19 -18.87 -10.77
C VAL A 445 -2.95 -20.37 -10.63
N THR A 446 -3.36 -21.12 -11.64
CA THR A 446 -3.62 -22.55 -11.51
C THR A 446 -2.35 -23.41 -11.44
N ASP A 447 -1.18 -22.81 -11.51
CA ASP A 447 0.14 -23.45 -11.38
C ASP A 447 0.74 -23.37 -9.97
N GLN A 448 -0.01 -22.85 -8.99
CA GLN A 448 0.43 -22.79 -7.59
C GLN A 448 -0.69 -23.18 -6.60
N PRO A 449 -0.32 -23.57 -5.37
CA PRO A 449 -1.30 -23.81 -4.30
C PRO A 449 -2.08 -22.54 -3.93
N ALA A 450 -3.24 -22.71 -3.33
CA ALA A 450 -4.07 -21.60 -2.86
C ALA A 450 -3.46 -20.85 -1.66
N TYR A 451 -2.59 -21.51 -0.90
CA TYR A 451 -2.05 -21.04 0.38
C TYR A 451 -3.13 -20.79 1.43
N GLU A 452 -4.27 -21.49 1.32
CA GLU A 452 -5.39 -21.43 2.23
C GLU A 452 -5.95 -22.81 2.56
N PHE A 453 -6.55 -22.90 3.74
CA PHE A 453 -7.23 -24.10 4.22
C PHE A 453 -8.74 -23.95 4.08
N PRO A 454 -9.42 -24.89 3.39
CA PRO A 454 -10.85 -24.80 3.15
C PRO A 454 -11.64 -25.00 4.45
N THR A 455 -12.54 -24.08 4.74
CA THR A 455 -13.44 -24.12 5.92
C THR A 455 -14.85 -24.65 5.59
N GLY A 456 -15.13 -24.88 4.30
CA GLY A 456 -16.48 -25.12 3.80
C GLY A 456 -17.31 -23.85 3.59
N GLN A 457 -16.80 -22.66 3.96
CA GLN A 457 -17.48 -21.37 3.78
C GLN A 457 -16.57 -20.41 3.01
N ALA A 458 -17.07 -19.88 1.89
CA ALA A 458 -16.25 -19.14 0.93
C ALA A 458 -15.53 -17.92 1.55
N ASN A 459 -16.19 -17.21 2.47
CA ASN A 459 -15.67 -15.98 3.07
C ASN A 459 -15.00 -16.20 4.43
N ARG A 460 -14.88 -17.45 4.92
CA ARG A 460 -14.08 -17.78 6.11
C ARG A 460 -12.73 -18.29 5.64
N ARG A 461 -11.75 -17.40 5.68
CA ARG A 461 -10.40 -17.56 5.13
C ARG A 461 -9.44 -18.01 6.22
N VAL A 462 -8.63 -19.03 5.97
CA VAL A 462 -7.66 -19.56 6.95
C VAL A 462 -6.32 -19.80 6.29
N LEU A 463 -5.28 -19.15 6.83
CA LEU A 463 -3.89 -19.29 6.40
C LEU A 463 -3.07 -19.84 7.58
N ALA A 464 -2.04 -20.62 7.29
CA ALA A 464 -1.15 -21.12 8.32
C ALA A 464 0.32 -21.13 7.88
N ARG A 465 1.20 -20.77 8.81
CA ARG A 465 2.65 -20.94 8.74
C ARG A 465 3.09 -22.02 9.70
N LYS A 466 4.11 -22.79 9.31
CA LYS A 466 4.75 -23.80 10.17
C LYS A 466 6.21 -23.45 10.41
N MET A 467 6.71 -23.69 11.61
CA MET A 467 8.16 -23.66 11.86
C MET A 467 8.84 -24.89 11.25
N PRO A 468 9.90 -24.70 10.43
CA PRO A 468 10.73 -25.81 9.97
C PRO A 468 11.30 -26.58 11.15
N GLY A 469 11.13 -27.91 11.14
CA GLY A 469 11.66 -28.79 12.20
C GLY A 469 10.96 -28.70 13.57
N GLU A 470 10.00 -27.81 13.77
CA GLU A 470 9.25 -27.69 15.03
C GLU A 470 7.77 -28.02 14.85
N ARG A 471 7.14 -28.51 15.92
CA ARG A 471 5.69 -28.71 16.02
C ARG A 471 5.01 -27.42 16.49
N LYS A 472 5.23 -26.33 15.76
CA LYS A 472 4.66 -25.01 16.04
C LYS A 472 4.12 -24.36 14.78
N TRP A 473 2.97 -23.72 14.91
CA TRP A 473 2.28 -23.03 13.82
C TRP A 473 1.83 -21.64 14.25
N LEU A 474 1.69 -20.78 13.25
CA LEU A 474 1.01 -19.49 13.32
C LEU A 474 -0.17 -19.58 12.34
N ILE A 475 -1.38 -19.25 12.79
CA ILE A 475 -2.60 -19.46 12.03
C ILE A 475 -3.45 -18.20 12.10
N THR A 476 -3.96 -17.73 10.96
CA THR A 476 -4.93 -16.63 10.91
C THR A 476 -6.26 -17.14 10.38
N ALA A 477 -7.35 -16.79 11.06
CA ALA A 477 -8.72 -17.05 10.62
C ALA A 477 -9.49 -15.73 10.49
N TRP A 478 -10.08 -15.49 9.32
CA TRP A 478 -10.74 -14.22 8.99
C TRP A 478 -12.12 -14.42 8.39
N ALA A 479 -13.12 -13.70 8.90
CA ALA A 479 -14.46 -13.62 8.33
C ALA A 479 -14.54 -12.41 7.39
N ALA A 480 -14.21 -12.61 6.11
CA ALA A 480 -14.01 -11.56 5.14
C ALA A 480 -15.30 -10.79 4.76
N ASP A 481 -16.47 -11.38 5.01
CA ASP A 481 -17.79 -10.75 4.85
C ASP A 481 -18.32 -10.11 6.14
N GLY A 482 -17.56 -10.18 7.24
CA GLY A 482 -17.97 -9.69 8.56
C GLY A 482 -18.83 -10.66 9.36
N VAL A 483 -19.20 -11.83 8.82
CA VAL A 483 -20.03 -12.81 9.51
C VAL A 483 -19.16 -13.75 10.34
N GLU A 484 -18.91 -13.35 11.59
CA GLU A 484 -18.06 -14.07 12.52
C GLU A 484 -18.58 -15.48 12.85
N GLY A 485 -17.67 -16.39 13.18
CA GLY A 485 -18.04 -17.74 13.61
C GLY A 485 -16.91 -18.77 13.51
N PRO A 486 -17.20 -20.03 13.83
CA PRO A 486 -16.19 -21.09 13.80
C PRO A 486 -15.74 -21.43 12.38
N ALA A 487 -14.45 -21.67 12.21
CA ALA A 487 -13.80 -22.16 11.00
C ALA A 487 -13.09 -23.47 11.32
N ALA A 488 -13.66 -24.60 10.88
CA ALA A 488 -13.07 -25.92 11.03
C ALA A 488 -12.16 -26.22 9.83
N VAL A 489 -10.91 -26.59 10.08
CA VAL A 489 -9.91 -26.90 9.05
C VAL A 489 -9.04 -28.09 9.46
N GLU A 490 -8.47 -28.76 8.47
CA GLU A 490 -7.44 -29.79 8.65
C GLU A 490 -6.08 -29.18 8.27
N ILE A 491 -5.14 -29.09 9.22
CA ILE A 491 -3.81 -28.52 8.97
C ILE A 491 -2.76 -29.65 8.99
N PRO A 492 -1.92 -29.81 7.96
CA PRO A 492 -0.87 -30.82 7.90
C PRO A 492 -0.01 -30.87 9.15
N GLU A 493 0.20 -32.09 9.65
CA GLU A 493 0.93 -32.43 10.88
C GLU A 493 0.28 -31.94 12.18
N LEU A 494 -0.52 -30.87 12.18
CA LEU A 494 -1.26 -30.40 13.35
C LEU A 494 -2.54 -31.23 13.57
N GLY A 495 -3.26 -31.57 12.50
CA GLY A 495 -4.54 -32.26 12.53
C GLY A 495 -5.74 -31.31 12.50
N PRO A 496 -6.95 -31.78 12.87
CA PRO A 496 -8.17 -31.00 12.82
C PRO A 496 -8.20 -29.94 13.92
N VAL A 497 -8.55 -28.71 13.54
CA VAL A 497 -8.72 -27.59 14.48
C VAL A 497 -9.95 -26.77 14.13
N THR A 498 -10.54 -26.14 15.15
CA THR A 498 -11.62 -25.15 15.00
C THR A 498 -11.13 -23.82 15.54
N LEU A 499 -11.18 -22.80 14.70
CA LEU A 499 -10.72 -21.44 14.99
C LEU A 499 -11.93 -20.50 15.02
N GLN A 500 -11.90 -19.44 15.83
CA GLN A 500 -12.92 -18.39 15.74
C GLN A 500 -12.51 -17.39 14.65
N ALA A 501 -13.19 -17.38 13.51
CA ALA A 501 -13.02 -16.35 12.50
C ALA A 501 -13.79 -15.09 12.91
N ARG A 502 -13.07 -13.96 13.02
CA ARG A 502 -13.64 -12.63 13.33
C ARG A 502 -13.55 -11.71 12.12
N ALA A 503 -14.35 -10.65 12.09
CA ALA A 503 -14.25 -9.61 11.08
C ALA A 503 -12.88 -8.93 11.13
N ALA A 504 -12.40 -8.65 12.34
CA ALA A 504 -11.04 -8.15 12.61
C ALA A 504 -9.94 -9.20 12.41
N GLY A 505 -10.28 -10.43 12.03
CA GLY A 505 -9.38 -11.57 12.03
C GLY A 505 -9.00 -12.04 13.43
N SER A 506 -8.58 -13.30 13.51
CA SER A 506 -8.05 -13.92 14.72
C SER A 506 -6.70 -14.55 14.41
N VAL A 507 -5.72 -14.37 15.29
CA VAL A 507 -4.37 -14.94 15.15
C VAL A 507 -4.12 -15.92 16.27
N TYR A 508 -3.69 -17.12 15.92
CA TYR A 508 -3.39 -18.20 16.84
C TYR A 508 -1.95 -18.64 16.69
N THR A 509 -1.32 -18.94 17.81
CA THR A 509 -0.19 -19.89 17.82
C THR A 509 -0.74 -21.27 18.14
N ALA A 510 -0.17 -22.29 17.51
CA ALA A 510 -0.53 -23.68 17.79
C ALA A 510 0.72 -24.50 18.06
N ALA A 511 0.58 -25.52 18.90
CA ALA A 511 1.57 -26.57 19.11
C ALA A 511 0.89 -27.92 19.32
N LEU A 512 1.64 -29.01 19.17
CA LEU A 512 1.17 -30.33 19.59
C LEU A 512 1.61 -30.63 21.02
N GLN A 513 0.67 -30.96 21.88
CA GLN A 513 0.90 -31.51 23.22
C GLN A 513 0.18 -32.85 23.30
N ASP A 514 0.90 -33.93 23.65
CA ASP A 514 0.38 -35.30 23.70
C ASP A 514 -0.37 -35.73 22.43
N GLY A 515 0.13 -35.28 21.27
CA GLY A 515 -0.47 -35.56 19.95
C GLY A 515 -1.74 -34.78 19.65
N LYS A 516 -2.14 -33.81 20.48
CA LYS A 516 -3.33 -32.97 20.30
C LYS A 516 -2.95 -31.51 20.03
N PRO A 517 -3.68 -30.82 19.15
CA PRO A 517 -3.54 -29.37 18.96
C PRO A 517 -3.85 -28.61 20.24
N VAL A 518 -2.94 -27.71 20.62
CA VAL A 518 -3.18 -26.68 21.63
C VAL A 518 -3.09 -25.33 20.93
N LEU A 519 -4.20 -24.60 20.95
CA LEU A 519 -4.36 -23.31 20.30
C LEU A 519 -4.33 -22.20 21.35
N ARG A 520 -3.55 -21.16 21.08
CA ARG A 520 -3.56 -19.91 21.85
C ARG A 520 -3.84 -18.76 20.93
N GLN A 521 -4.97 -18.10 21.12
CA GLN A 521 -5.26 -16.83 20.45
C GLN A 521 -4.33 -15.75 21.03
N VAL A 522 -3.63 -15.02 20.15
CA VAL A 522 -2.62 -14.02 20.54
C VAL A 522 -3.08 -12.58 20.28
N ASP A 523 -4.26 -12.41 19.69
CA ASP A 523 -4.89 -11.12 19.41
C ASP A 523 -6.23 -10.94 20.16
N ALA A 524 -6.39 -11.67 21.25
CA ALA A 524 -7.47 -11.49 22.23
C ALA A 524 -6.95 -10.55 23.32
N GLY A 525 -7.02 -9.25 23.05
CA GLY A 525 -6.64 -8.16 23.95
C GLY A 525 -7.61 -7.02 23.82
#